data_AF-A0A535IQ18-F1
#
_entry.id   AF-A0A535IQ18-F1
#
_cell.length_a   1.000
_cell.length_b   1.000
_cell.length_c   1.000
_cell.angle_alpha   90.00
_cell.angle_beta   90.00
_cell.angle_gamma   90.00
#
_symmetry.space_group_name_H-M   'P 1'
#
loop_
_entity.id
_entity.type
_entity.pdbx_description
1 polymer ?
#
loop_
_entity_poly.entity_id
_entity_poly.type
_entity_poly.pdbx_seq_one_letter_code
_entity_poly.pdbx_strand_id
1 'polypeptide(L)' 'MVWRVVEHDDRRWNVSIAAERRANSPHWTLVFSFRPADVGQRSIWATCPLSSASKAALFAQAERMSNDALAAILAEHLQ' A
#
# COMPACT_ATOMS: atom_id res chain seq x y z
N MET A 1 -6.20 5.41 -9.33
CA MET A 1 -7.46 4.69 -9.05
C MET A 1 -7.42 4.19 -7.61
N VAL A 2 -8.51 4.35 -6.85
CA VAL A 2 -8.62 3.76 -5.50
C VAL A 2 -8.82 2.26 -5.65
N TRP A 3 -7.94 1.49 -5.02
CA TRP A 3 -8.00 0.03 -5.01
C TRP A 3 -8.82 -0.47 -3.82
N ARG A 4 -8.55 0.07 -2.63
CA ARG A 4 -9.27 -0.25 -1.39
C ARG A 4 -9.44 0.96 -0.51
N VAL A 5 -10.29 0.81 0.49
CA VAL A 5 -10.51 1.79 1.55
C VAL A 5 -10.27 1.09 2.88
N VAL A 6 -9.52 1.73 3.75
CA VAL A 6 -9.29 1.26 5.13
C VAL A 6 -9.61 2.38 6.12
N GLU A 7 -9.93 1.98 7.35
CA GLU A 7 -10.18 2.90 8.46
C GLU A 7 -9.05 2.78 9.48
N HIS A 8 -8.59 3.92 10.00
CA HIS A 8 -7.58 3.99 11.05
C HIS A 8 -7.81 5.28 11.86
N ASP A 9 -7.91 5.17 13.18
CA ASP A 9 -8.21 6.27 14.12
C ASP A 9 -9.39 7.15 13.68
N ASP A 10 -10.55 6.52 13.41
CA ASP A 10 -11.79 7.14 12.93
C ASP A 10 -11.65 7.91 11.60
N ARG A 11 -10.56 7.68 10.85
CA ARG A 11 -10.31 8.29 9.54
C ARG A 11 -10.32 7.26 8.43
N ARG A 12 -10.88 7.69 7.30
CA ARG A 12 -10.93 6.90 6.07
C ARG A 12 -9.74 7.19 5.18
N TRP A 13 -9.08 6.13 4.74
CA TRP A 13 -7.91 6.20 3.85
C TRP A 13 -8.19 5.45 2.54
N ASN A 14 -7.98 6.14 1.43
CA ASN A 14 -8.00 5.56 0.10
C ASN A 14 -6.64 4.94 -0.19
N VAL A 15 -6.61 3.64 -0.45
CA VAL A 15 -5.40 2.88 -0.76
C VAL A 15 -5.32 2.67 -2.26
N SER A 16 -4.16 2.95 -2.85
CA SER A 16 -3.77 2.51 -4.19
C SER A 16 -2.56 1.61 -4.10
N ILE A 17 -2.46 0.64 -5.02
CA ILE A 17 -1.27 -0.21 -5.15
C ILE A 17 -0.42 0.23 -6.34
N ALA A 18 0.88 0.14 -6.15
CA ALA A 18 1.88 0.31 -7.18
C ALA A 18 2.91 -0.82 -7.08
N ALA A 19 3.61 -1.06 -8.18
CA ALA A 19 4.77 -1.94 -8.20
C ALA A 19 5.97 -1.10 -8.62
N GLU A 20 6.97 -1.05 -7.75
CA GLU A 20 8.21 -0.34 -8.01
C GLU A 20 9.33 -1.33 -8.28
N ARG A 21 10.29 -0.93 -9.11
CA ARG A 21 11.45 -1.75 -9.43
C ARG A 21 12.70 -0.93 -9.19
N ARG A 22 13.59 -1.45 -8.33
CA ARG A 22 14.89 -0.83 -8.10
C ARG A 22 15.79 -1.01 -9.32
N ALA A 23 16.70 -0.06 -9.53
CA ALA A 23 17.74 -0.20 -10.54
C ALA A 23 18.50 -1.52 -10.34
N ASN A 24 18.75 -2.24 -11.44
CA ASN A 24 19.47 -3.52 -11.47
C ASN A 24 18.82 -4.70 -10.72
N SER A 25 17.57 -4.58 -10.26
CA SER A 25 16.82 -5.72 -9.70
C SER A 25 15.90 -6.34 -10.75
N PRO A 26 15.80 -7.68 -10.87
CA PRO A 26 14.76 -8.32 -11.68
C PRO A 26 13.38 -8.32 -11.00
N HIS A 27 13.32 -7.97 -9.71
CA HIS A 27 12.11 -8.06 -8.90
C HIS A 27 11.38 -6.72 -8.77
N TRP A 28 10.06 -6.79 -8.86
CA TRP A 28 9.13 -5.74 -8.43
C TRP A 28 8.90 -5.83 -6.93
N THR A 29 8.69 -4.69 -6.29
CA THR A 29 8.30 -4.56 -4.88
C THR A 29 6.94 -3.89 -4.79
N LEU A 30 6.09 -4.39 -3.90
CA LEU A 30 4.76 -3.82 -3.70
C LEU A 30 4.85 -2.53 -2.90
N VAL A 31 4.17 -1.50 -3.37
CA VAL A 31 4.08 -0.21 -2.69
C VAL A 31 2.62 0.18 -2.53
N PHE A 32 2.24 0.58 -1.33
CA PHE A 32 0.93 1.14 -1.02
C PHE A 32 1.00 2.66 -0.96
N SER A 33 0.03 3.32 -1.58
CA SER A 33 -0.22 4.75 -1.45
C SER A 33 -1.50 4.95 -0.65
N PHE A 34 -1.36 5.41 0.59
CA PHE A 34 -2.46 5.77 1.46
C PHE A 34 -2.73 7.26 1.32
N ARG A 35 -3.92 7.61 0.85
CA ARG A 35 -4.38 8.99 0.73
C ARG A 35 -5.52 9.23 1.72
N PRO A 36 -5.39 10.20 2.62
CA PRO A 36 -6.48 10.53 3.54
C PRO A 36 -7.67 11.06 2.74
N ALA A 37 -8.89 10.77 3.20
CA ALA A 37 -10.10 11.36 2.62
C ALA A 37 -10.22 12.85 2.97
N ASP A 38 -9.69 13.25 4.12
CA ASP A 38 -9.75 14.63 4.61
C ASP A 38 -8.65 15.51 4.01
N VAL A 39 -9.00 16.77 3.79
CA VAL A 39 -8.08 17.79 3.26
C VAL A 39 -7.14 18.26 4.39
N GLY A 40 -5.83 18.19 4.16
CA GLY A 40 -4.81 18.70 5.10
C GLY A 40 -3.86 17.66 5.68
N GLN A 41 -4.09 16.36 5.46
CA GLN A 41 -3.18 15.30 5.87
C GLN A 41 -2.32 14.81 4.69
N ARG A 42 -1.04 14.53 4.94
CA ARG A 42 -0.11 14.06 3.89
C ARG A 42 -0.45 12.64 3.45
N SER A 43 -0.28 12.36 2.16
CA SER A 43 -0.30 10.97 1.67
C SER A 43 0.92 10.21 2.18
N ILE A 44 0.73 8.93 2.46
CA ILE A 44 1.78 8.03 2.93
C ILE A 44 2.08 7.00 1.85
N TRP A 45 3.37 6.77 1.61
CA TRP A 45 3.87 5.73 0.74
C TRP A 45 4.57 4.68 1.60
N ALA A 46 4.08 3.45 1.55
CA ALA A 46 4.58 2.34 2.33
C ALA A 46 5.09 1.23 1.41
N THR A 47 6.38 0.91 1.51
CA THR A 47 6.96 -0.23 0.80
C THR A 47 6.66 -1.51 1.58
N CYS A 48 5.96 -2.44 0.95
CA CYS A 48 5.68 -3.75 1.52
C CYS A 48 6.85 -4.70 1.21
N PRO A 49 7.30 -5.56 2.15
CA PRO A 49 8.42 -6.49 1.92
C PRO A 49 8.11 -7.61 0.89
N LEU A 50 6.94 -7.59 0.26
CA LEU A 50 6.59 -8.50 -0.83
C LEU A 50 7.30 -8.09 -2.11
N SER A 51 7.97 -9.07 -2.73
CA SER A 51 8.62 -8.90 -4.03
C SER A 51 8.36 -10.08 -4.95
N SER A 52 8.36 -9.81 -6.26
CA SER A 52 8.15 -10.83 -7.29
C SER A 52 8.75 -10.41 -8.62
N ALA A 53 9.21 -11.37 -9.42
CA ALA A 53 9.60 -11.12 -10.80
C ALA A 53 8.39 -10.75 -11.69
N SER A 54 7.16 -11.05 -11.24
CA SER A 54 5.92 -10.74 -11.94
C SER A 54 5.09 -9.71 -11.19
N LYS A 55 4.82 -8.57 -11.85
CA LYS A 55 3.91 -7.53 -11.35
C LYS A 55 2.50 -8.07 -11.10
N ALA A 56 2.01 -8.97 -11.96
CA ALA A 56 0.70 -9.58 -11.79
C ALA A 56 0.64 -10.47 -10.54
N ALA A 57 1.69 -11.27 -10.29
CA ALA A 57 1.78 -12.09 -9.08
C ALA A 57 1.83 -11.23 -7.82
N LEU A 58 2.52 -10.08 -7.87
CA LEU A 58 2.60 -9.12 -6.77
C LEU A 58 1.23 -8.53 -6.43
N PHE A 59 0.45 -8.13 -7.43
CA PHE A 59 -0.90 -7.62 -7.22
C PHE A 59 -1.86 -8.71 -6.76
N ALA A 60 -1.75 -9.94 -7.26
CA ALA A 60 -2.53 -11.07 -6.76
C ALA A 60 -2.23 -11.41 -5.28
N GLN A 61 -0.99 -11.15 -4.80
CA GLN A 61 -0.67 -11.25 -3.39
C GLN A 61 -1.29 -10.11 -2.58
N ALA A 62 -1.26 -8.88 -3.11
CA ALA A 62 -1.93 -7.72 -2.48
C ALA A 62 -3.44 -8.00 -2.29
N GLU A 63 -4.10 -8.64 -3.26
CA GLU A 63 -5.52 -9.00 -3.14
C GLU A 63 -5.85 -9.92 -1.97
N ARG A 64 -4.89 -10.72 -1.50
CA ARG A 64 -5.09 -11.62 -0.36
C ARG A 64 -4.88 -10.95 0.99
N MET A 65 -4.37 -9.72 1.01
CA MET A 65 -4.15 -9.00 2.26
C MET A 65 -5.50 -8.56 2.86
N SER A 66 -5.63 -8.63 4.18
CA SER A 66 -6.80 -8.10 4.87
C SER A 66 -6.72 -6.58 5.02
N ASN A 67 -7.87 -5.94 5.26
CA ASN A 67 -7.89 -4.51 5.58
C ASN A 67 -7.14 -4.22 6.89
N ASP A 68 -7.20 -5.13 7.87
CA ASP A 68 -6.46 -5.00 9.13
C ASP A 68 -4.95 -4.98 8.91
N ALA A 69 -4.43 -5.81 8.01
CA ALA A 69 -3.02 -5.81 7.66
C ALA A 69 -2.60 -4.49 6.99
N LEU A 70 -3.46 -3.92 6.15
CA LEU A 70 -3.22 -2.61 5.52
C LEU A 70 -3.28 -1.48 6.54
N ALA A 71 -4.20 -1.54 7.50
CA ALA A 71 -4.33 -0.56 8.58
C ALA A 71 -3.11 -0.63 9.53
N ALA A 72 -2.59 -1.82 9.81
CA ALA A 72 -1.36 -2.00 10.59
C ALA A 72 -0.14 -1.37 9.89
N ILE A 73 0.03 -1.60 8.58
CA ILE A 73 1.09 -0.96 7.79
C ILE A 73 0.95 0.57 7.83
N LEU A 74 -0.27 1.08 7.70
CA LEU A 74 -0.53 2.52 7.79
C LEU A 74 -0.16 3.08 9.18
N ALA A 75 -0.53 2.37 10.24
CA ALA A 75 -0.23 2.77 11.63
C ALA A 75 1.28 2.88 11.88
N GLU A 76 2.08 1.91 11.39
CA GLU A 76 3.55 1.94 11.49
C GLU A 76 4.19 3.19 10.87
N HIS A 77 3.54 3.79 9.86
CA HIS A 77 4.01 5.01 9.19
C HIS A 77 3.45 6.32 9.76
N LEU A 78 2.47 6.24 10.66
CA LEU A 78 1.84 7.40 11.31
C LEU A 78 2.44 7.71 12.70
N GLN A 79 3.22 6.79 13.27
CA GLN A 79 4.05 7.01 14.46
C GLN A 79 5.12 8.08 14.21
#